data_AF-A0A8J8KHL2-F1
#
_entry.id   AF-A0A8J8KHL2-F1
#
_cell.length_a   1.000
_cell.length_b   1.000
_cell.length_c   1.000
_cell.angle_alpha   90.00
_cell.angle_beta   90.00
_cell.angle_gamma   90.00
#
_symmetry.space_group_name_H-M   'P 1'
#
loop_
_entity.id
_entity.type
_entity.pdbx_description
1 polymer ?
#
loop_
_entity_poly.entity_id
_entity_poly.type
_entity_poly.pdbx_seq_one_letter_code
_entity_poly.pdbx_strand_id
1 'polypeptide(L)'
;MEVEPRGNPRAASLLLLVANLLPLAAIPLRGWRAYEVLFVYWIEIGLCIALYYALALFAQRDPESDRTGRLHPDPASFPRRSGSVKPLERLPPIRYRNVRYVPEALVMALGFWFFCGALFVDVPNPELSSASQGPLREYLAVIAAAATVEGLALAVLLFGVRLVIVGHGFFGQRQYERFSPSILADIPLRIVFFWFLLLVVLQVALVVRSLFAGALDPTATQRLAIAVVVASKLAIDRSLVQARYRTERGRFSRWLVPDESTADR
;
A
#
# COMPACT_ATOMS: atom_id res chain seq x y z
N MET A 1 -6.88 3.51 32.56
CA MET A 1 -7.73 4.42 31.75
C MET A 1 -7.66 3.96 30.31
N GLU A 2 -8.65 3.21 29.85
CA GLU A 2 -8.80 2.90 28.42
C GLU A 2 -9.19 4.19 27.71
N VAL A 3 -8.24 4.76 26.96
CA VAL A 3 -8.53 5.86 26.04
C VAL A 3 -9.32 5.26 24.89
N GLU A 4 -10.63 5.37 24.98
CA GLU A 4 -11.56 4.99 23.92
C GLU A 4 -11.17 5.75 22.63
N PRO A 5 -10.95 5.06 21.50
CA PRO A 5 -10.47 5.70 20.28
C PRO A 5 -11.53 6.67 19.77
N ARG A 6 -11.31 7.98 19.98
CA ARG A 6 -12.11 9.05 19.39
C ARG A 6 -11.91 9.06 17.88
N GLY A 7 -12.79 8.37 17.17
CA GLY A 7 -12.89 8.36 15.71
C GLY A 7 -13.95 7.35 15.31
N ASN A 8 -14.90 7.75 14.46
CA ASN A 8 -15.96 6.85 14.02
C ASN A 8 -15.38 5.89 12.94
N PRO A 9 -15.12 4.60 13.27
CA PRO A 9 -14.50 3.68 12.32
C PRO A 9 -15.40 3.44 11.10
N ARG A 10 -16.72 3.62 11.24
CA ARG A 10 -17.67 3.51 10.15
C ARG A 10 -17.52 4.67 9.17
N ALA A 11 -17.36 5.89 9.66
CA ALA A 11 -17.15 7.06 8.81
C ALA A 11 -15.83 6.97 8.03
N ALA A 12 -14.74 6.55 8.68
CA ALA A 12 -13.46 6.32 8.00
C ALA A 12 -13.56 5.21 6.94
N SER A 13 -14.26 4.11 7.25
CA SER A 13 -14.49 3.01 6.30
C SER A 13 -15.35 3.42 5.11
N LEU A 14 -16.41 4.21 5.33
CA LEU A 14 -17.27 4.75 4.28
C LEU A 14 -16.51 5.72 3.39
N LEU A 15 -15.72 6.62 3.98
CA LEU A 15 -14.92 7.57 3.22
C LEU A 15 -13.89 6.86 2.34
N LEU A 16 -13.23 5.82 2.87
CA LEU A 16 -12.33 4.99 2.06
C LEU A 16 -13.07 4.24 0.97
N LEU A 17 -14.26 3.70 1.24
CA LEU A 17 -15.06 3.02 0.22
C LEU A 17 -15.45 3.99 -0.91
N VAL A 18 -15.92 5.18 -0.59
CA VAL A 18 -16.26 6.22 -1.57
C VAL A 18 -15.02 6.63 -2.36
N ALA A 19 -13.90 6.87 -1.69
CA ALA A 19 -12.62 7.20 -2.33
C ALA A 19 -12.19 6.08 -3.29
N ASN A 20 -12.34 4.82 -2.89
CA ASN A 20 -12.02 3.65 -3.70
C ASN A 20 -12.89 3.52 -4.96
N LEU A 21 -14.16 3.90 -4.89
CA LEU A 21 -15.07 3.82 -6.04
C LEU A 21 -14.87 4.98 -7.01
N LEU A 22 -14.22 6.06 -6.60
CA LEU A 22 -14.09 7.27 -7.41
C LEU A 22 -13.30 7.05 -8.71
N PRO A 23 -12.14 6.34 -8.71
CA PRO A 23 -11.47 5.95 -9.95
C PRO A 23 -12.34 5.09 -10.88
N LEU A 24 -13.17 4.20 -10.33
CA LEU A 24 -14.05 3.35 -11.14
C LEU A 24 -15.20 4.14 -11.77
N ALA A 25 -15.74 5.12 -11.05
CA ALA A 25 -16.76 6.02 -11.58
C ALA A 25 -16.24 6.85 -12.76
N ALA A 26 -14.93 7.07 -12.87
CA ALA A 26 -14.34 7.76 -14.01
C ALA A 26 -14.48 7.00 -15.34
N ILE A 27 -14.63 5.67 -15.31
CA ILE A 27 -14.86 4.86 -16.52
C ILE A 27 -16.15 5.31 -17.25
N PRO A 28 -17.35 5.22 -16.64
CA PRO A 28 -18.57 5.65 -17.30
C PRO A 28 -18.73 7.17 -17.41
N LEU A 29 -18.15 7.96 -16.48
CA LEU A 29 -18.36 9.41 -16.44
C LEU A 29 -17.41 10.19 -17.34
N ARG A 30 -16.18 9.72 -17.50
CA ARG A 30 -15.09 10.40 -18.23
C ARG A 30 -14.56 9.57 -19.39
N GLY A 31 -15.09 8.37 -19.61
CA GLY A 31 -14.61 7.46 -20.66
C GLY A 31 -13.22 6.88 -20.36
N TRP A 32 -12.80 6.86 -19.08
CA TRP A 32 -11.49 6.34 -18.72
C TRP A 32 -11.33 4.87 -19.10
N ARG A 33 -10.13 4.52 -19.54
CA ARG A 33 -9.72 3.15 -19.82
C ARG A 33 -9.25 2.47 -18.53
N ALA A 34 -9.31 1.14 -18.51
CA ALA A 34 -8.94 0.34 -17.34
C ALA A 34 -7.54 0.66 -16.79
N TYR A 35 -6.56 0.88 -17.67
CA TYR A 35 -5.19 1.16 -17.25
C TYR A 35 -5.04 2.53 -16.56
N GLU A 36 -5.90 3.51 -16.86
CA GLU A 36 -5.88 4.83 -16.19
C GLU A 36 -6.34 4.70 -14.74
N VAL A 37 -7.40 3.90 -14.50
CA VAL A 37 -7.88 3.58 -13.16
C VAL A 37 -6.82 2.81 -12.36
N LEU A 38 -6.22 1.79 -12.99
CA LEU A 38 -5.16 0.98 -12.38
C LEU A 38 -3.91 1.82 -12.07
N PHE A 39 -3.56 2.77 -12.94
CA PHE A 39 -2.47 3.73 -12.70
C PHE A 39 -2.72 4.57 -11.45
N VAL A 40 -3.94 5.08 -11.26
CA VAL A 40 -4.30 5.83 -10.04
C VAL A 40 -4.09 4.99 -8.79
N TYR A 41 -4.53 3.72 -8.79
CA TYR A 41 -4.30 2.83 -7.65
C TYR A 41 -2.83 2.49 -7.45
N TRP A 42 -2.06 2.30 -8.52
CA TRP A 42 -0.63 2.05 -8.43
C TRP A 42 0.12 3.22 -7.77
N ILE A 43 -0.19 4.46 -8.16
CA ILE A 43 0.35 5.66 -7.51
C ILE A 43 -0.09 5.72 -6.04
N GLU A 44 -1.38 5.47 -5.75
CA GLU A 44 -1.89 5.49 -4.37
C GLU A 44 -1.18 4.46 -3.48
N ILE A 45 -0.88 3.26 -3.99
CA ILE A 45 -0.09 2.23 -3.29
C ILE A 45 1.32 2.75 -3.00
N GLY A 46 1.99 3.37 -3.98
CA GLY A 46 3.31 3.98 -3.82
C GLY A 46 3.34 5.06 -2.74
N LEU A 47 2.34 5.94 -2.74
CA LEU A 47 2.19 7.00 -1.74
C LEU A 47 1.85 6.43 -0.36
N CYS A 48 1.07 5.34 -0.29
CA CYS A 48 0.81 4.62 0.96
C CYS A 48 2.10 4.05 1.58
N ILE A 49 2.97 3.44 0.76
CA ILE A 49 4.28 2.94 1.18
C ILE A 49 5.11 4.08 1.81
N ALA A 50 5.22 5.20 1.09
CA ALA A 50 5.96 6.37 1.56
C ALA A 50 5.40 6.92 2.88
N LEU A 51 4.07 6.99 3.01
CA LEU A 51 3.40 7.44 4.23
C LEU A 51 3.75 6.57 5.44
N TYR A 52 3.68 5.25 5.31
CA TYR A 52 3.96 4.36 6.44
C TYR A 52 5.44 4.38 6.86
N TYR A 53 6.37 4.49 5.92
CA TYR A 53 7.78 4.73 6.25
C TYR A 53 8.00 6.09 6.93
N ALA A 54 7.29 7.13 6.50
CA ALA A 54 7.33 8.42 7.19
C ALA A 54 6.79 8.31 8.63
N LEU A 55 5.70 7.56 8.85
CA LEU A 55 5.16 7.31 10.20
C LEU A 55 6.12 6.50 11.09
N ALA A 56 6.88 5.56 10.51
CA ALA A 56 7.88 4.77 11.24
C ALA A 56 8.94 5.66 11.92
N LEU A 57 9.25 6.82 11.36
CA LEU A 57 10.19 7.78 11.95
C LEU A 57 9.68 8.38 13.28
N PHE A 58 8.36 8.47 13.46
CA PHE A 58 7.72 9.02 14.64
C PHE A 58 7.42 7.98 15.73
N ALA A 59 7.68 6.70 15.47
CA ALA A 59 7.44 5.60 16.38
C ALA A 59 8.25 5.73 17.69
N GLN A 60 7.60 5.55 18.83
CA GLN A 60 8.22 5.74 20.14
C GLN A 60 8.43 4.45 20.94
N ARG A 61 7.75 3.36 20.59
CA ARG A 61 7.98 2.08 21.24
C ARG A 61 9.34 1.52 20.83
N ASP A 62 10.04 0.91 21.78
CA ASP A 62 11.30 0.25 21.49
C ASP A 62 11.06 -1.00 20.65
N PRO A 63 11.93 -1.30 19.67
CA PRO A 63 11.79 -2.54 18.89
C PRO A 63 12.05 -3.73 19.83
N GLU A 64 11.07 -4.61 19.96
CA GLU A 64 11.28 -5.91 20.62
C GLU A 64 12.32 -6.72 19.82
N SER A 65 13.19 -7.42 20.54
CA SER A 65 14.29 -8.22 19.98
C SER A 65 13.82 -9.51 19.32
N ASP A 66 12.53 -9.85 19.42
CA ASP A 66 11.99 -11.07 18.84
C ASP A 66 11.90 -10.94 17.31
N ARG A 67 12.57 -11.88 16.63
CA ARG A 67 12.86 -11.87 15.19
C ARG A 67 11.85 -12.69 14.38
N THR A 68 10.93 -13.38 15.03
CA THR A 68 10.07 -14.35 14.37
C THR A 68 9.00 -13.67 13.49
N GLY A 69 9.07 -13.91 12.17
CA GLY A 69 8.02 -13.54 11.21
C GLY A 69 8.05 -12.12 10.63
N ARG A 70 9.16 -11.37 10.78
CA ARG A 70 9.35 -10.04 10.15
C ARG A 70 9.75 -10.16 8.67
N LEU A 71 9.26 -9.24 7.85
CA LEU A 71 9.62 -9.13 6.43
C LEU A 71 10.67 -8.03 6.19
N HIS A 72 10.84 -7.12 7.14
CA HIS A 72 11.84 -6.06 7.09
C HIS A 72 13.28 -6.59 7.17
N PRO A 73 14.21 -6.09 6.34
CA PRO A 73 15.64 -6.40 6.45
C PRO A 73 16.21 -5.98 7.81
N ASP A 74 17.41 -6.45 8.14
CA ASP A 74 18.09 -5.96 9.34
C ASP A 74 18.32 -4.44 9.25
N PRO A 75 18.22 -3.69 10.37
CA PRO A 75 18.42 -2.26 10.34
C PRO A 75 19.80 -1.90 9.80
N ALA A 76 19.85 -0.94 8.88
CA ALA A 76 21.07 -0.53 8.21
C ALA A 76 22.19 -0.18 9.21
N SER A 77 23.43 -0.53 8.83
CA SER A 77 24.67 -0.42 9.61
C SER A 77 25.17 1.02 9.77
N PHE A 78 24.30 1.95 10.17
CA PHE A 78 24.69 3.32 10.50
C PHE A 78 25.25 3.43 11.94
N PRO A 79 25.95 4.51 12.30
CA PRO A 79 26.36 4.80 13.68
C PRO A 79 25.15 5.05 14.60
N ARG A 80 25.22 4.68 15.88
CA ARG A 80 24.07 4.78 16.82
C ARG A 80 24.00 6.19 17.36
N ARG A 81 23.44 7.09 16.55
CA ARG A 81 23.16 8.46 17.00
C ARG A 81 22.00 8.45 17.98
N SER A 82 22.30 8.72 19.25
CA SER A 82 21.31 9.05 20.26
C SER A 82 20.82 10.48 20.03
N GLY A 83 19.51 10.68 20.09
CA GLY A 83 18.91 12.00 19.91
C GLY A 83 17.59 11.98 19.16
N SER A 84 16.88 13.10 19.22
CA SER A 84 15.61 13.28 18.53
C SER A 84 15.48 14.71 18.02
N VAL A 85 14.81 14.88 16.88
CA VAL A 85 14.40 16.20 16.35
C VAL A 85 12.91 16.32 16.52
N LYS A 86 12.44 17.46 17.05
CA LYS A 86 11.02 17.82 16.99
C LYS A 86 10.83 18.71 15.76
N PRO A 87 10.17 18.24 14.68
CA PRO A 87 9.98 19.05 13.48
C PRO A 87 9.03 20.22 13.73
N LEU A 88 8.01 19.98 14.57
CA LEU A 88 6.98 20.94 14.94
C LEU A 88 6.61 20.69 16.41
N GLU A 89 6.24 21.74 17.16
CA GLU A 89 5.86 21.62 18.57
C GLU A 89 4.65 20.70 18.81
N ARG A 90 3.77 20.60 17.81
CA ARG A 90 2.56 19.75 17.83
C ARG A 90 2.80 18.31 17.38
N LEU A 91 3.96 17.99 16.81
CA LEU A 91 4.29 16.65 16.33
C LEU A 91 5.20 15.91 17.33
N PRO A 92 5.08 14.58 17.43
CA PRO A 92 6.02 13.79 18.22
C PRO A 92 7.45 13.92 17.67
N PRO A 93 8.46 13.78 18.52
CA PRO A 93 9.86 13.83 18.11
C PRO A 93 10.21 12.66 17.16
N ILE A 94 10.92 12.97 16.08
CA ILE A 94 11.58 11.99 15.22
C ILE A 94 12.84 11.50 15.93
N ARG A 95 12.95 10.20 16.20
CA ARG A 95 14.14 9.61 16.83
C ARG A 95 15.13 9.21 15.74
N TYR A 96 16.36 9.71 15.77
CA TYR A 96 17.38 9.40 14.75
C TYR A 96 17.66 7.90 14.62
N ARG A 97 17.50 7.14 15.71
CA ARG A 97 17.61 5.68 15.71
C ARG A 97 16.61 5.00 14.76
N ASN A 98 15.42 5.59 14.55
CA ASN A 98 14.37 5.01 13.71
C ASN A 98 14.71 5.12 12.23
N VAL A 99 15.58 6.06 11.86
CA VAL A 99 16.00 6.29 10.47
C VAL A 99 16.69 5.05 9.88
N ARG A 100 17.27 4.15 10.69
CA ARG A 100 17.92 2.93 10.16
C ARG A 100 16.96 1.91 9.56
N TYR A 101 15.70 1.92 9.99
CA TYR A 101 14.68 0.97 9.56
C TYR A 101 13.95 1.45 8.30
N VAL A 102 14.36 2.57 7.70
CA VAL A 102 13.65 3.15 6.56
C VAL A 102 14.39 2.91 5.24
N PRO A 103 15.69 3.23 5.07
CA PRO A 103 16.35 3.22 3.77
C PRO A 103 16.28 1.88 3.05
N GLU A 104 16.68 0.79 3.72
CA GLU A 104 16.80 -0.52 3.06
C GLU A 104 15.44 -1.07 2.64
N ALA A 105 14.45 -1.00 3.52
CA ALA A 105 13.12 -1.45 3.16
C ALA A 105 12.37 -0.49 2.24
N LEU A 106 12.67 0.81 2.29
CA LEU A 106 12.14 1.75 1.31
C LEU A 106 12.69 1.42 -0.09
N VAL A 107 13.99 1.16 -0.22
CA VAL A 107 14.59 0.73 -1.50
C VAL A 107 13.94 -0.57 -1.98
N MET A 108 13.79 -1.56 -1.11
CA MET A 108 13.13 -2.83 -1.44
C MET A 108 11.66 -2.61 -1.85
N ALA A 109 10.89 -1.87 -1.06
CA ALA A 109 9.49 -1.58 -1.33
C ALA A 109 9.29 -0.79 -2.63
N LEU A 110 10.16 0.20 -2.90
CA LEU A 110 10.13 0.97 -4.15
C LEU A 110 10.53 0.12 -5.35
N GLY A 111 11.53 -0.75 -5.19
CA GLY A 111 11.94 -1.70 -6.23
C GLY A 111 10.80 -2.64 -6.61
N PHE A 112 10.16 -3.26 -5.62
CA PHE A 112 9.00 -4.10 -5.86
C PHE A 112 7.78 -3.30 -6.38
N TRP A 113 7.54 -2.08 -5.90
CA TRP A 113 6.46 -1.22 -6.40
C TRP A 113 6.66 -0.86 -7.88
N PHE A 114 7.89 -0.53 -8.27
CA PHE A 114 8.25 -0.28 -9.67
C PHE A 114 8.05 -1.54 -10.52
N PHE A 115 8.47 -2.70 -10.02
CA PHE A 115 8.26 -3.98 -10.71
C PHE A 115 6.77 -4.33 -10.84
N CYS A 116 5.98 -4.12 -9.78
CA CYS A 116 4.53 -4.30 -9.82
C CYS A 116 3.86 -3.37 -10.84
N GLY A 117 4.40 -2.18 -11.07
CA GLY A 117 3.92 -1.26 -12.10
C GLY A 117 3.89 -1.91 -13.49
N ALA A 118 4.93 -2.67 -13.86
CA ALA A 118 4.96 -3.38 -15.13
C ALA A 118 3.85 -4.43 -15.21
N LEU A 119 3.68 -5.23 -14.16
CA LEU A 119 2.62 -6.24 -14.11
C LEU A 119 1.22 -5.61 -14.13
N PHE A 120 1.04 -4.44 -13.49
CA PHE A 120 -0.22 -3.68 -13.49
C PHE A 120 -0.61 -3.19 -14.89
N VAL A 121 0.37 -2.90 -15.74
CA VAL A 121 0.21 -2.45 -17.12
C VAL A 121 -0.11 -3.63 -18.06
N ASP A 122 0.55 -4.76 -17.87
CA ASP A 122 0.38 -5.94 -18.71
C ASP A 122 -0.98 -6.63 -18.50
N VAL A 123 -1.48 -6.69 -17.26
CA VAL A 123 -2.77 -7.33 -16.92
C VAL A 123 -3.95 -6.86 -17.79
N PRO A 124 -4.20 -5.55 -17.99
CA PRO A 124 -5.30 -5.08 -18.84
C PRO A 124 -5.01 -5.12 -20.35
N ASN A 125 -3.76 -5.30 -20.79
CA ASN A 125 -3.36 -5.18 -22.20
C ASN A 125 -2.40 -6.32 -22.63
N PRO A 126 -2.87 -7.58 -22.73
CA PRO A 126 -2.02 -8.69 -23.17
C PRO A 126 -1.53 -8.53 -24.63
N GLU A 127 -2.17 -7.68 -25.42
CA GLU A 127 -1.80 -7.42 -26.81
C GLU A 127 -0.60 -6.48 -26.95
N LEU A 128 -0.38 -5.56 -26.00
CA LEU A 128 0.77 -4.64 -26.03
C LEU A 128 2.10 -5.40 -25.92
N SER A 129 2.14 -6.45 -25.09
CA SER A 129 3.31 -7.31 -24.86
C SER A 129 3.87 -8.02 -26.11
N SER A 130 3.19 -7.86 -27.26
CA SER A 130 3.58 -8.39 -28.58
C SER A 130 4.49 -7.43 -29.36
N ALA A 131 4.65 -6.17 -28.93
CA ALA A 131 5.38 -5.15 -29.67
C ALA A 131 6.89 -5.13 -29.31
N SER A 132 7.72 -5.46 -30.29
CA SER A 132 9.16 -5.71 -30.22
C SER A 132 10.07 -4.48 -29.94
N GLN A 133 9.65 -3.53 -29.10
CA GLN A 133 10.43 -2.31 -28.81
C GLN A 133 11.00 -2.25 -27.40
N GLY A 134 11.61 -3.33 -26.91
CA GLY A 134 12.39 -3.34 -25.66
C GLY A 134 11.55 -3.10 -24.38
N PRO A 135 11.59 -4.01 -23.40
CA PRO A 135 10.61 -4.05 -22.31
C PRO A 135 10.52 -2.75 -21.47
N LEU A 136 11.63 -2.02 -21.32
CA LEU A 136 11.65 -0.77 -20.54
C LEU A 136 10.97 0.41 -21.25
N ARG A 137 11.16 0.57 -22.57
CA ARG A 137 10.65 1.75 -23.29
C ARG A 137 9.13 1.69 -23.44
N GLU A 138 8.61 0.51 -23.73
CA GLU A 138 7.18 0.26 -23.80
C GLU A 138 6.50 0.49 -22.44
N TYR A 139 7.09 -0.06 -21.37
CA TYR A 139 6.63 0.18 -20.00
C TYR A 139 6.55 1.70 -19.68
N LEU A 140 7.61 2.45 -19.97
CA LEU A 140 7.63 3.90 -19.73
C LEU A 140 6.60 4.65 -20.59
N ALA A 141 6.39 4.21 -21.84
CA ALA A 141 5.39 4.81 -22.73
C ALA A 141 3.96 4.61 -22.20
N VAL A 142 3.64 3.43 -21.67
CA VAL A 142 2.32 3.18 -21.07
C VAL A 142 2.12 4.00 -19.79
N ILE A 143 3.14 4.08 -18.94
CA ILE A 143 3.07 4.95 -17.76
C ILE A 143 2.83 6.40 -18.18
N ALA A 144 3.58 6.88 -19.16
CA ALA A 144 3.42 8.25 -19.66
C ALA A 144 2.03 8.48 -20.25
N ALA A 145 1.46 7.49 -20.97
CA ALA A 145 0.11 7.55 -21.50
C ALA A 145 -0.97 7.52 -20.40
N ALA A 146 -0.72 6.79 -19.30
CA ALA A 146 -1.64 6.70 -18.17
C ALA A 146 -1.53 7.90 -17.20
N ALA A 147 -0.40 8.62 -17.22
CA ALA A 147 -0.12 9.79 -16.39
C ALA A 147 -0.87 11.04 -16.85
N THR A 148 -2.19 10.95 -16.95
CA THR A 148 -3.06 12.08 -17.26
C THR A 148 -3.13 13.05 -16.07
N VAL A 149 -3.36 14.33 -16.36
CA VAL A 149 -3.52 15.36 -15.32
C VAL A 149 -4.68 15.02 -14.38
N GLU A 150 -5.78 14.50 -14.93
CA GLU A 150 -6.95 14.07 -14.15
C GLU A 150 -6.62 12.86 -13.26
N GLY A 151 -5.88 11.87 -13.79
CA GLY A 151 -5.42 10.70 -13.03
C GLY A 151 -4.52 11.09 -11.86
N LEU A 152 -3.54 11.95 -12.11
CA LEU A 152 -2.64 12.45 -11.08
C LEU A 152 -3.39 13.27 -10.02
N ALA A 153 -4.30 14.17 -10.43
CA ALA A 153 -5.12 14.95 -9.50
C ALA A 153 -5.99 14.03 -8.62
N LEU A 154 -6.55 12.97 -9.20
CA LEU A 154 -7.32 11.98 -8.45
C LEU A 154 -6.44 11.20 -7.48
N ALA A 155 -5.25 10.76 -7.90
CA ALA A 155 -4.31 10.06 -7.02
C ALA A 155 -3.91 10.94 -5.82
N VAL A 156 -3.66 12.23 -6.04
CA VAL A 156 -3.37 13.21 -4.98
C VAL A 156 -4.57 13.39 -4.04
N LEU A 157 -5.78 13.47 -4.58
CA LEU A 157 -7.00 13.56 -3.77
C LEU A 157 -7.18 12.33 -2.86
N LEU A 158 -7.04 11.13 -3.42
CA LEU A 158 -7.14 9.88 -2.67
C LEU A 158 -6.06 9.79 -1.59
N PHE A 159 -4.84 10.19 -1.92
CA PHE A 159 -3.75 10.27 -0.96
C PHE A 159 -4.04 11.29 0.15
N GLY A 160 -4.61 12.44 -0.18
CA GLY A 160 -5.03 13.45 0.81
C GLY A 160 -6.07 12.90 1.78
N VAL A 161 -7.09 12.19 1.28
CA VAL A 161 -8.08 11.49 2.13
C VAL A 161 -7.40 10.49 3.05
N ARG A 162 -6.51 9.66 2.50
CA ARG A 162 -5.74 8.67 3.28
C ARG A 162 -4.88 9.35 4.34
N LEU A 163 -4.18 10.41 3.99
CA LEU A 163 -3.32 11.18 4.88
C LEU A 163 -4.10 11.77 6.05
N VAL A 164 -5.30 12.30 5.80
CA VAL A 164 -6.19 12.82 6.86
C VAL A 164 -6.62 11.69 7.80
N ILE A 165 -7.12 10.56 7.26
CA ILE A 165 -7.59 9.43 8.07
C ILE A 165 -6.45 8.84 8.91
N VAL A 166 -5.32 8.57 8.26
CA VAL A 166 -4.15 7.92 8.86
C VAL A 166 -3.44 8.85 9.83
N GLY A 167 -3.23 10.11 9.44
CA GLY A 167 -2.55 11.12 10.24
C GLY A 167 -3.35 11.50 11.48
N HIS A 168 -4.66 11.77 11.33
CA HIS A 168 -5.52 12.07 12.47
C HIS A 168 -5.59 10.89 13.44
N GLY A 169 -5.72 9.66 12.94
CA GLY A 169 -5.70 8.47 13.79
C GLY A 169 -4.36 8.27 14.51
N PHE A 170 -3.24 8.41 13.78
CA PHE A 170 -1.91 8.12 14.32
C PHE A 170 -1.44 9.16 15.34
N PHE A 171 -1.55 10.45 15.01
CA PHE A 171 -1.13 11.54 15.90
C PHE A 171 -2.20 11.87 16.95
N GLY A 172 -3.47 11.95 16.56
CA GLY A 172 -4.56 12.33 17.46
C GLY A 172 -4.85 11.29 18.55
N GLN A 173 -4.72 9.99 18.24
CA GLN A 173 -4.91 8.91 19.23
C GLN A 173 -3.61 8.39 19.84
N ARG A 174 -2.50 9.10 19.63
CA ARG A 174 -1.16 8.73 20.15
C ARG A 174 -0.73 7.30 19.81
N GLN A 175 -1.12 6.80 18.64
CA GLN A 175 -0.74 5.45 18.21
C GLN A 175 0.79 5.32 18.03
N TYR A 176 1.48 6.44 17.81
CA TYR A 176 2.94 6.50 17.79
C TYR A 176 3.61 5.99 19.07
N GLU A 177 2.91 6.00 20.22
CA GLU A 177 3.41 5.45 21.50
C GLU A 177 3.29 3.92 21.55
N ARG A 178 2.35 3.35 20.79
CA ARG A 178 2.03 1.92 20.80
C ARG A 178 2.81 1.12 19.77
N PHE A 179 3.11 1.73 18.62
CA PHE A 179 3.79 1.03 17.53
C PHE A 179 5.30 1.17 17.62
N SER A 180 6.00 0.05 17.44
CA SER A 180 7.44 0.02 17.19
C SER A 180 7.78 0.43 15.75
N PRO A 181 8.96 1.03 15.50
CA PRO A 181 9.38 1.43 14.16
C PRO A 181 9.50 0.24 13.20
N SER A 182 9.89 -0.92 13.73
CA SER A 182 9.99 -2.17 12.96
C SER A 182 8.63 -2.63 12.42
N ILE A 183 7.55 -2.53 13.21
CA ILE A 183 6.22 -2.92 12.74
C ILE A 183 5.71 -1.98 11.66
N LEU A 184 5.91 -0.67 11.84
CA LEU A 184 5.50 0.31 10.83
C LEU A 184 6.30 0.15 9.53
N ALA A 185 7.56 -0.27 9.59
CA ALA A 185 8.38 -0.57 8.42
C ALA A 185 8.02 -1.92 7.74
N ASP A 186 7.43 -2.85 8.48
CA ASP A 186 6.95 -4.16 7.99
C ASP A 186 5.66 -4.02 7.17
N ILE A 187 4.77 -3.07 7.54
CA ILE A 187 3.47 -2.88 6.88
C ILE A 187 3.62 -2.60 5.37
N PRO A 188 4.45 -1.64 4.90
CA PRO A 188 4.66 -1.41 3.48
C PRO A 188 5.14 -2.64 2.74
N LEU A 189 6.07 -3.41 3.32
CA LEU A 189 6.60 -4.63 2.70
C LEU A 189 5.53 -5.69 2.54
N ARG A 190 4.65 -5.87 3.52
CA ARG A 190 3.51 -6.79 3.44
C ARG A 190 2.52 -6.39 2.36
N ILE A 191 2.22 -5.09 2.25
CA ILE A 191 1.35 -4.56 1.19
C ILE A 191 1.94 -4.85 -0.18
N VAL A 192 3.22 -4.55 -0.36
CA VAL A 192 3.94 -4.76 -1.61
C VAL A 192 4.06 -6.24 -1.96
N PHE A 193 4.41 -7.08 -0.99
CA PHE A 193 4.49 -8.53 -1.17
C PHE A 193 3.13 -9.14 -1.54
N PHE A 194 2.06 -8.68 -0.91
CA PHE A 194 0.70 -9.07 -1.29
C PHE A 194 0.40 -8.72 -2.75
N TRP A 195 0.68 -7.48 -3.16
CA TRP A 195 0.46 -7.04 -4.54
C TRP A 195 1.31 -7.82 -5.53
N PHE A 196 2.58 -8.05 -5.22
CA PHE A 196 3.47 -8.88 -6.03
C PHE A 196 2.89 -10.28 -6.24
N LEU A 197 2.50 -10.97 -5.16
CA LEU A 197 1.91 -12.31 -5.27
C LEU A 197 0.59 -12.30 -6.05
N LEU A 198 -0.29 -11.34 -5.76
CA LEU A 198 -1.59 -11.23 -6.44
C LEU A 198 -1.40 -11.04 -7.95
N LEU A 199 -0.50 -10.15 -8.36
CA LEU A 199 -0.22 -9.86 -9.76
C LEU A 199 0.45 -11.04 -10.46
N VAL A 200 1.39 -11.72 -9.81
CA VAL A 200 1.99 -12.96 -10.35
C VAL A 200 0.94 -14.03 -10.57
N VAL A 201 0.04 -14.27 -9.59
CA VAL A 201 -1.06 -15.23 -9.74
C VAL A 201 -1.99 -14.84 -10.89
N LEU A 202 -2.33 -13.56 -11.00
CA LEU A 202 -3.18 -13.05 -12.06
C LEU A 202 -2.52 -13.23 -13.44
N GLN A 203 -1.23 -12.97 -13.55
CA GLN A 203 -0.47 -13.18 -14.77
C GLN A 203 -0.39 -14.65 -15.17
N VAL A 204 -0.12 -15.54 -14.21
CA VAL A 204 -0.14 -16.99 -14.47
C VAL A 204 -1.54 -17.43 -14.95
N ALA A 205 -2.62 -16.92 -14.35
CA ALA A 205 -3.97 -17.22 -14.79
C ALA A 205 -4.25 -16.73 -16.22
N LEU A 206 -3.74 -15.54 -16.59
CA LEU A 206 -3.85 -15.01 -17.96
C LEU A 206 -3.06 -15.84 -18.97
N VAL A 207 -1.84 -16.27 -18.62
CA VAL A 207 -1.01 -17.15 -19.45
C VAL A 207 -1.67 -18.51 -19.64
N VAL A 208 -2.13 -19.14 -18.55
CA VAL A 208 -2.87 -20.41 -18.61
C VAL A 208 -4.09 -20.28 -19.52
N ARG A 209 -4.91 -19.23 -19.36
CA ARG A 209 -6.04 -18.97 -20.25
C ARG A 209 -5.62 -18.87 -21.71
N SER A 210 -4.48 -18.21 -22.01
CA SER A 210 -3.99 -18.07 -23.39
C SER A 210 -3.59 -19.42 -24.02
N LEU A 211 -3.11 -20.36 -23.21
CA LEU A 211 -2.79 -21.73 -23.65
C LEU A 211 -4.04 -22.57 -23.91
N PHE A 212 -5.12 -22.33 -23.17
CA PHE A 212 -6.41 -23.02 -23.33
C PHE A 212 -7.39 -22.24 -24.22
N ALA A 213 -6.91 -21.80 -25.39
CA ALA A 213 -7.60 -20.94 -26.35
C ALA A 213 -9.10 -21.30 -26.51
N GLY A 214 -9.99 -20.38 -26.10
CA GLY A 214 -11.44 -20.46 -26.35
C GLY A 214 -12.35 -20.58 -25.13
N ALA A 215 -11.83 -20.76 -23.91
CA ALA A 215 -12.69 -21.01 -22.73
C ALA A 215 -13.39 -19.76 -22.16
N LEU A 216 -12.85 -18.55 -22.34
CA LEU A 216 -13.35 -17.32 -21.72
C LEU A 216 -13.19 -16.09 -22.63
N ASP A 217 -14.23 -15.25 -22.68
CA ASP A 217 -14.24 -13.95 -23.35
C ASP A 217 -13.09 -13.05 -22.81
N PRO A 218 -12.21 -12.51 -23.68
CA PRO A 218 -11.14 -11.60 -23.29
C PRO A 218 -11.64 -10.39 -22.48
N THR A 219 -12.80 -9.85 -22.84
CA THR A 219 -13.36 -8.68 -22.16
C THR A 219 -13.86 -9.02 -20.75
N ALA A 220 -14.48 -10.19 -20.59
CA ALA A 220 -14.90 -10.70 -19.28
C ALA A 220 -13.70 -10.96 -18.37
N THR A 221 -12.62 -11.51 -18.93
CA THR A 221 -11.36 -11.77 -18.21
C THR A 221 -10.73 -10.47 -17.71
N GLN A 222 -10.65 -9.45 -18.57
CA GLN A 222 -10.11 -8.14 -18.20
C GLN A 222 -10.93 -7.49 -17.08
N ARG A 223 -12.27 -7.54 -17.18
CA ARG A 223 -13.18 -7.03 -16.13
C ARG A 223 -12.99 -7.76 -14.81
N LEU A 224 -12.85 -9.09 -14.85
CA LEU A 224 -12.58 -9.91 -13.66
C LEU A 224 -11.25 -9.54 -13.02
N ALA A 225 -10.19 -9.36 -13.81
CA ALA A 225 -8.87 -8.94 -13.34
C ALA A 225 -8.95 -7.59 -12.60
N ILE A 226 -9.62 -6.59 -13.19
CA ILE A 226 -9.83 -5.28 -12.56
C ILE A 226 -10.64 -5.41 -11.28
N ALA A 227 -11.72 -6.20 -11.30
CA ALA A 227 -12.55 -6.43 -10.12
C ALA A 227 -11.75 -7.08 -8.97
N VAL A 228 -10.88 -8.05 -9.28
CA VAL A 228 -9.98 -8.68 -8.32
C VAL A 228 -9.00 -7.66 -7.72
N VAL A 229 -8.40 -6.81 -8.55
CA VAL A 229 -7.49 -5.74 -8.09
C VAL A 229 -8.21 -4.76 -7.17
N VAL A 230 -9.36 -4.24 -7.60
CA VAL A 230 -10.18 -3.29 -6.82
C VAL A 230 -10.59 -3.92 -5.49
N ALA A 231 -11.12 -5.15 -5.51
CA ALA A 231 -11.59 -5.84 -4.32
C ALA A 231 -10.43 -6.07 -3.33
N SER A 232 -9.25 -6.45 -3.85
CA SER A 232 -8.04 -6.63 -3.05
C SER A 232 -7.57 -5.32 -2.42
N LYS A 233 -7.60 -4.22 -3.18
CA LYS A 233 -7.25 -2.88 -2.69
C LYS A 233 -8.21 -2.42 -1.58
N LEU A 234 -9.51 -2.60 -1.77
CA LEU A 234 -10.52 -2.29 -0.76
C LEU A 234 -10.35 -3.16 0.49
N ALA A 235 -10.01 -4.45 0.33
CA ALA A 235 -9.75 -5.36 1.43
C ALA A 235 -8.54 -4.93 2.27
N ILE A 236 -7.45 -4.48 1.61
CA ILE A 236 -6.26 -3.90 2.28
C ILE A 236 -6.63 -2.62 3.04
N ASP A 237 -7.32 -1.68 2.39
CA ASP A 237 -7.67 -0.42 3.04
C ASP A 237 -8.55 -0.63 4.27
N ARG A 238 -9.53 -1.54 4.16
CA ARG A 238 -10.40 -1.90 5.26
C ARG A 238 -9.64 -2.59 6.39
N SER A 239 -8.73 -3.51 6.08
CA SER A 239 -7.96 -4.23 7.10
C SER A 239 -6.97 -3.32 7.83
N LEU A 240 -6.36 -2.34 7.14
CA LEU A 240 -5.49 -1.34 7.74
C LEU A 240 -6.26 -0.40 8.69
N VAL A 241 -7.50 -0.03 8.36
CA VAL A 241 -8.37 0.72 9.29
C VAL A 241 -8.77 -0.16 10.47
N GLN A 242 -9.23 -1.40 10.22
CA GLN A 242 -9.63 -2.30 11.30
C GLN A 242 -8.49 -2.56 12.30
N ALA A 243 -7.26 -2.76 11.82
CA ALA A 243 -6.08 -2.96 12.67
C ALA A 243 -5.85 -1.83 13.69
N ARG A 244 -6.30 -0.60 13.36
CA ARG A 244 -6.10 0.59 14.19
C ARG A 244 -7.22 0.82 15.21
N TYR A 245 -8.46 0.45 14.87
CA TYR A 245 -9.64 0.79 15.67
C TYR A 245 -10.25 -0.40 16.42
N ARG A 246 -9.95 -1.65 16.05
CA ARG A 246 -10.54 -2.84 16.68
C ARG A 246 -9.52 -3.65 17.46
N THR A 247 -9.91 -4.04 18.67
CA THR A 247 -9.18 -4.97 19.53
C THR A 247 -9.21 -6.39 18.96
N GLU A 248 -10.33 -6.81 18.37
CA GLU A 248 -10.44 -8.09 17.66
C GLU A 248 -10.12 -7.93 16.17
N ARG A 249 -8.93 -8.40 15.79
CA ARG A 249 -8.43 -8.35 14.40
C ARG A 249 -8.73 -9.67 13.68
N GLY A 250 -9.28 -9.58 12.47
CA GLY A 250 -9.40 -10.73 11.56
C GLY A 250 -8.05 -11.21 11.04
N ARG A 251 -7.97 -12.45 10.55
CA ARG A 251 -6.71 -13.11 10.12
C ARG A 251 -5.89 -12.27 9.11
N PHE A 252 -6.55 -11.67 8.13
CA PHE A 252 -5.90 -10.81 7.13
C PHE A 252 -5.35 -9.50 7.72
N SER A 253 -6.06 -8.91 8.69
CA SER A 253 -5.59 -7.71 9.40
C SER A 253 -4.36 -8.00 10.26
N ARG A 254 -4.29 -9.17 10.92
CA ARG A 254 -3.11 -9.60 11.68
C ARG A 254 -1.92 -9.91 10.78
N TRP A 255 -2.15 -10.45 9.59
CA TRP A 255 -1.06 -10.70 8.64
C TRP A 255 -0.45 -9.40 8.11
N LEU A 256 -1.28 -8.38 7.83
CA LEU A 256 -0.83 -7.06 7.36
C LEU A 256 -0.19 -6.21 8.46
N VAL A 257 -0.79 -6.22 9.65
CA VAL A 257 -0.28 -5.52 10.84
C VAL A 257 -0.01 -6.60 11.89
N PRO A 258 1.22 -7.16 11.92
CA PRO A 258 1.56 -8.20 12.89
C PRO A 258 1.35 -7.68 14.32
N ASP A 259 0.86 -8.58 15.18
CA ASP A 259 0.81 -8.31 16.61
C ASP A 259 2.25 -8.30 17.14
N GLU A 260 2.56 -7.39 18.07
CA GLU A 260 3.75 -7.54 18.91
C GLU A 260 3.53 -8.83 19.70
N SER A 261 4.44 -9.80 19.58
CA SER A 261 4.33 -11.02 20.37
C SER A 261 4.30 -10.59 21.83
N THR A 262 3.16 -10.79 22.49
CA THR A 262 3.11 -10.73 23.95
C THR A 262 3.87 -11.94 24.45
N ALA A 263 5.20 -11.86 24.46
CA ALA A 263 6.04 -12.71 25.28
C ALA A 263 5.86 -12.28 26.74
N ASP A 264 4.67 -12.55 27.28
CA ASP A 264 4.41 -12.89 28.68
C ASP A 264 2.91 -13.14 28.90
N ARG A 265 2.57 -14.43 28.99
CA ARG A 265 1.63 -14.98 29.97
C ARG A 265 2.11 -16.36 30.38
#